data_AF-A0A8J4XYK6-F1
#
_entry.id   AF-A0A8J4XYK6-F1
#
_cell.length_a   1.000
_cell.length_b   1.000
_cell.length_c   1.000
_cell.angle_alpha   90.00
_cell.angle_beta   90.00
_cell.angle_gamma   90.00
#
_symmetry.space_group_name_H-M   'P 1'
#
loop_
_entity.id
_entity.type
_entity.pdbx_description
1 polymer ?
#
loop_
_entity_poly.entity_id
_entity_poly.type
_entity_poly.pdbx_seq_one_letter_code
_entity_poly.pdbx_strand_id
1 'polypeptide(L)'
;MGVFHTICNLLSTIGKRFQDAGLRDLCVESGVIAEGSVSGVMDGRRYNRAVRLHKLVYEALMRLAWKGFLPWLEENHSRDIHHLDGTLKNINSFHSNVSQGTFQELMESESCTHILKLFQVYLETLRDEHNLSAFWMSYLDMVEIMLDLVRASREGNWMLHLGAIRQMIPWVFCLLTR
;
A
#
# COMPACT_ATOMS: atom_id res chain seq x y z
N MET A 1 22.79 8.15 10.27
CA MET A 1 21.38 7.75 10.42
C MET A 1 21.25 6.30 9.95
N GLY A 2 20.80 5.39 10.82
CA GLY A 2 20.53 4.00 10.42
C GLY A 2 19.13 3.81 9.84
N VAL A 3 18.87 2.69 9.17
CA VAL A 3 17.59 2.38 8.50
C VAL A 3 16.37 2.52 9.42
N PHE A 4 16.51 2.18 10.70
CA PHE A 4 15.46 2.38 11.70
C PHE A 4 15.04 3.86 11.78
N HIS A 5 16.00 4.77 11.92
CA HIS A 5 15.72 6.20 11.99
C HIS A 5 15.20 6.76 10.66
N THR A 6 15.66 6.23 9.53
CA THR A 6 15.12 6.55 8.21
C THR A 6 13.63 6.22 8.13
N ILE A 7 13.23 5.02 8.55
CA ILE A 7 11.82 4.62 8.57
C ILE A 7 11.02 5.48 9.54
N CYS A 8 11.54 5.78 10.74
CA CYS A 8 10.86 6.69 11.68
C CYS A 8 10.62 8.09 11.07
N ASN A 9 11.58 8.62 10.30
CA ASN A 9 11.40 9.89 9.59
C ASN A 9 10.30 9.80 8.52
N LEU A 10 10.27 8.72 7.74
CA LEU A 10 9.20 8.50 6.77
C LEU A 10 7.83 8.37 7.45
N LEU A 11 7.74 7.61 8.55
CA LEU A 11 6.53 7.48 9.36
C LEU A 11 6.02 8.85 9.86
N SER A 12 6.92 9.70 10.37
CA SER A 12 6.56 11.06 10.77
C SER A 12 6.11 11.91 9.58
N THR A 13 6.72 11.72 8.41
CA THR A 13 6.35 12.42 7.16
C THR A 13 4.94 12.02 6.71
N ILE A 14 4.62 10.72 6.75
CA ILE A 14 3.26 10.22 6.49
C ILE A 14 2.28 10.82 7.49
N GLY A 15 2.58 10.73 8.79
CA GLY A 15 1.71 11.29 9.83
C GLY A 15 1.42 12.77 9.62
N LYS A 16 2.44 13.61 9.40
CA LYS A 16 2.26 15.05 9.15
C LYS A 16 1.36 15.35 7.94
N ARG A 17 1.46 14.56 6.88
CA ARG A 17 0.70 14.78 5.64
C ARG A 17 -0.77 14.36 5.76
N PHE A 18 -1.06 13.30 6.53
CA PHE A 18 -2.37 12.65 6.50
C PHE A 18 -3.16 12.75 7.82
N GLN A 19 -2.53 13.13 8.94
CA GLN A 19 -3.20 13.18 10.25
C GLN A 19 -4.45 14.06 10.24
N ASP A 20 -4.36 15.25 9.65
CA ASP A 20 -5.46 16.24 9.60
C ASP A 20 -6.41 15.98 8.42
N ALA A 21 -6.08 15.02 7.56
CA ALA A 21 -6.96 14.54 6.49
C ALA A 21 -7.84 13.35 6.94
N GLY A 22 -7.89 13.07 8.26
CA GLY A 22 -8.72 12.04 8.86
C GLY A 22 -7.98 10.73 9.20
N LEU A 23 -6.68 10.59 8.89
CA LEU A 23 -5.92 9.39 9.28
C LEU A 23 -5.86 9.24 10.82
N ARG A 24 -5.75 10.37 11.52
CA ARG A 24 -5.72 10.39 12.99
C ARG A 24 -7.03 9.87 13.56
N ASP A 25 -8.14 10.38 13.07
CA ASP A 25 -9.46 10.02 13.59
C ASP A 25 -9.78 8.57 13.21
N LEU A 26 -9.52 8.18 11.96
CA LEU A 26 -9.66 6.80 11.49
C LEU A 26 -8.97 5.80 12.41
N CYS A 27 -7.72 6.06 12.82
CA CYS A 27 -6.97 5.09 13.63
C CYS A 27 -7.45 5.00 15.08
N VAL A 28 -8.06 6.06 15.62
CA VAL A 28 -8.64 6.08 16.97
C VAL A 28 -10.03 5.46 16.95
N GLU A 29 -10.90 5.89 16.05
CA GLU A 29 -12.28 5.43 15.93
C GLU A 29 -12.39 3.96 15.53
N SER A 30 -11.44 3.46 14.72
CA SER A 30 -11.35 2.02 14.40
C SER A 30 -10.84 1.16 15.56
N GLY A 31 -10.39 1.76 16.67
CA GLY A 31 -9.83 1.04 17.81
C GLY A 31 -8.43 0.44 17.56
N VAL A 32 -7.81 0.71 16.41
CA VAL A 32 -6.46 0.22 16.10
C VAL A 32 -5.42 0.87 17.01
N ILE A 33 -5.62 2.16 17.34
CA ILE A 33 -4.73 2.97 18.17
C ILE A 33 -5.53 3.63 19.28
N ALA A 34 -5.13 3.42 20.53
CA ALA A 34 -5.71 4.15 21.65
C ALA A 34 -5.40 5.66 21.56
N GLU A 35 -6.36 6.50 21.94
CA GLU A 35 -6.26 7.96 21.85
C GLU A 35 -4.98 8.52 22.51
N GLY A 36 -4.64 8.07 23.72
CA GLY A 36 -3.43 8.50 24.43
C GLY A 36 -2.10 8.11 23.76
N SER A 37 -2.15 7.36 22.66
CA SER A 37 -0.99 6.89 21.92
C SER A 37 -0.88 7.43 20.49
N VAL A 38 -1.93 8.08 19.98
CA VAL A 38 -2.01 8.47 18.56
C VAL A 38 -0.95 9.48 18.16
N SER A 39 -0.67 10.48 19.00
CA SER A 39 0.35 11.50 18.70
C SER A 39 1.74 10.89 18.54
N GLY A 40 2.08 9.89 19.36
CA GLY A 40 3.35 9.18 19.22
C GLY A 40 3.44 8.32 17.95
N VAL A 41 2.31 7.88 17.40
CA VAL A 41 2.24 7.14 16.14
C VAL A 41 2.36 8.09 14.95
N MET A 42 1.61 9.20 14.93
CA MET A 42 1.68 10.22 13.87
C MET A 42 3.06 10.87 13.80
N ASP A 43 3.72 11.05 14.94
CA ASP A 43 5.08 11.59 14.98
C ASP A 43 6.18 10.56 14.66
N GLY A 44 5.83 9.33 14.29
CA GLY A 44 6.80 8.27 13.98
C GLY A 44 7.62 7.76 15.18
N ARG A 45 7.32 8.23 16.41
CA ARG A 45 8.04 7.84 17.64
C ARG A 45 7.68 6.44 18.15
N ARG A 46 6.52 5.90 17.74
CA ARG A 46 6.04 4.57 18.12
C ARG A 46 6.18 3.59 16.94
N TYR A 47 7.43 3.30 16.53
CA TYR A 47 7.77 2.52 15.34
C TYR A 47 6.88 1.30 15.08
N ASN A 48 6.87 0.30 15.98
CA ASN A 48 6.12 -0.95 15.75
C ASN A 48 4.61 -0.71 15.57
N ARG A 49 4.06 0.23 16.34
CA ARG A 49 2.64 0.57 16.31
C ARG A 49 2.28 1.35 15.04
N ALA A 50 3.14 2.27 14.63
CA ALA A 50 2.98 3.03 13.38
C ALA A 50 3.08 2.12 12.15
N VAL A 51 4.10 1.26 12.07
CA VAL A 51 4.22 0.28 10.98
C VAL A 51 2.98 -0.63 10.91
N ARG A 52 2.47 -1.09 12.06
CA ARG A 52 1.23 -1.88 12.11
C ARG A 52 0.03 -1.08 11.58
N LEU A 53 -0.15 0.16 12.02
CA LEU A 53 -1.24 1.02 11.54
C LEU A 53 -1.18 1.19 10.03
N HIS A 54 -0.04 1.60 9.50
CA HIS A 54 0.08 1.91 8.08
C HIS A 54 -0.13 0.66 7.19
N LYS A 55 0.30 -0.52 7.63
CA LYS A 55 -0.03 -1.79 6.96
C LYS A 55 -1.53 -2.06 6.91
N LEU A 56 -2.24 -1.85 8.02
CA LEU A 56 -3.69 -2.08 8.07
C LEU A 56 -4.45 -1.08 7.19
N VAL A 57 -4.06 0.20 7.23
CA VAL A 57 -4.71 1.23 6.40
C VAL A 57 -4.39 1.02 4.92
N TYR A 58 -3.15 0.66 4.57
CA TYR A 58 -2.79 0.29 3.19
C TYR A 58 -3.67 -0.83 2.67
N GLU A 59 -3.82 -1.90 3.46
CA GLU A 59 -4.66 -3.04 3.11
C GLU A 59 -6.13 -2.65 2.93
N ALA A 60 -6.68 -1.85 3.85
CA ALA A 60 -8.05 -1.37 3.78
C ALA A 60 -8.31 -0.49 2.55
N LEU A 61 -7.37 0.40 2.21
CA LEU A 61 -7.44 1.25 1.01
C LEU A 61 -7.28 0.44 -0.27
N MET A 62 -6.40 -0.56 -0.32
CA MET A 62 -6.27 -1.46 -1.46
C MET A 62 -7.55 -2.29 -1.68
N ARG A 63 -8.21 -2.75 -0.60
CA ARG A 63 -9.54 -3.38 -0.70
C ARG A 63 -10.60 -2.40 -1.24
N LEU A 64 -10.54 -1.13 -0.84
CA LEU A 64 -11.45 -0.11 -1.35
C LEU A 64 -11.23 0.13 -2.85
N ALA A 65 -9.97 0.24 -3.28
CA ALA A 65 -9.60 0.32 -4.70
C ALA A 65 -10.10 -0.93 -5.45
N TRP A 66 -9.88 -2.13 -4.91
CA TRP A 66 -10.38 -3.36 -5.53
C TRP A 66 -11.91 -3.38 -5.68
N LYS A 67 -12.66 -2.84 -4.71
CA LYS A 67 -14.11 -2.70 -4.84
C LYS A 67 -14.52 -1.77 -5.99
N GLY A 68 -13.79 -0.68 -6.20
CA GLY A 68 -14.02 0.22 -7.33
C GLY A 68 -13.52 -0.33 -8.68
N PHE A 69 -12.53 -1.21 -8.64
CA PHE A 69 -12.00 -1.89 -9.83
C PHE A 69 -13.04 -2.80 -10.50
N LEU A 70 -13.89 -3.49 -9.72
CA LEU A 70 -14.89 -4.40 -10.28
C LEU A 70 -15.87 -3.71 -11.26
N PRO A 71 -16.61 -2.65 -10.88
CA PRO A 71 -17.47 -1.95 -11.84
C PRO A 71 -16.67 -1.28 -12.97
N TRP A 72 -15.48 -0.76 -12.69
CA TRP A 72 -14.61 -0.20 -13.73
C TRP A 72 -14.22 -1.26 -14.79
N LEU A 73 -13.91 -2.48 -14.36
CA LEU A 73 -13.60 -3.61 -15.24
C LEU A 73 -14.82 -3.98 -16.09
N GLU A 74 -16.01 -4.02 -15.49
CA GLU A 74 -17.26 -4.33 -16.20
C GLU A 74 -17.57 -3.28 -17.29
N GLU A 75 -17.39 -2.00 -16.97
CA GLU A 75 -17.69 -0.88 -17.88
C GLU A 75 -16.66 -0.72 -19.00
N ASN A 76 -15.37 -0.83 -18.69
CA ASN A 76 -14.28 -0.50 -19.61
C ASN A 76 -13.66 -1.74 -20.29
N HIS A 77 -13.78 -2.91 -19.67
CA HIS A 77 -13.04 -4.13 -20.02
C HIS A 77 -13.93 -5.38 -19.89
N SER A 78 -15.21 -5.27 -20.26
CA SER A 78 -16.18 -6.38 -20.15
C SER A 78 -15.73 -7.71 -20.76
N ARG A 79 -14.92 -7.66 -21.82
CA ARG A 79 -14.35 -8.86 -22.47
C ARG A 79 -13.33 -9.57 -21.60
N ASP A 80 -12.69 -8.86 -20.67
CA ASP A 80 -11.61 -9.36 -19.82
C ASP A 80 -12.12 -9.98 -18.51
N ILE A 81 -13.42 -9.87 -18.20
CA ILE A 81 -14.04 -10.44 -16.98
C ILE A 81 -13.76 -11.95 -16.85
N HIS A 82 -13.70 -12.68 -17.97
CA HIS A 82 -13.40 -14.11 -17.94
C HIS A 82 -12.01 -14.43 -17.33
N HIS A 83 -11.05 -13.51 -17.42
CA HIS A 83 -9.76 -13.64 -16.72
C HIS A 83 -9.90 -13.45 -15.20
N LEU A 84 -10.85 -12.64 -14.73
CA LEU A 84 -11.16 -12.54 -13.30
C LEU A 84 -11.74 -13.86 -12.79
N ASP A 85 -12.70 -14.43 -13.53
CA ASP A 85 -13.27 -15.74 -13.20
C ASP A 85 -12.19 -16.85 -13.20
N GLY A 86 -11.29 -16.83 -14.19
CA GLY A 86 -10.15 -17.74 -14.27
C GLY A 86 -9.22 -17.63 -13.06
N THR A 87 -8.86 -16.39 -12.70
CA THR A 87 -8.04 -16.10 -11.51
C THR A 87 -8.70 -16.58 -10.23
N LEU A 88 -9.99 -16.30 -10.03
CA LEU A 88 -10.74 -16.73 -8.83
C LEU A 88 -10.87 -18.25 -8.75
N LYS A 89 -11.08 -18.94 -9.89
CA LYS A 89 -11.06 -20.41 -9.95
C LYS A 89 -9.70 -20.98 -9.54
N ASN A 90 -8.61 -20.40 -10.03
CA ASN A 90 -7.26 -20.81 -9.66
C ASN A 90 -7.03 -20.62 -8.15
N ILE A 91 -7.35 -19.45 -7.60
CA ILE A 91 -7.26 -19.18 -6.16
C ILE A 91 -8.05 -20.21 -5.35
N ASN A 92 -9.29 -20.49 -5.75
CA ASN A 92 -10.15 -21.46 -5.06
C ASN A 92 -9.60 -22.90 -5.13
N SER A 93 -8.92 -23.26 -6.22
CA SER A 93 -8.30 -24.59 -6.35
C SER A 93 -7.14 -24.82 -5.37
N PHE A 94 -6.52 -23.74 -4.88
CA PHE A 94 -5.37 -23.81 -3.98
C PHE A 94 -5.73 -23.69 -2.48
N HIS A 95 -7.01 -23.51 -2.14
CA HIS A 95 -7.45 -23.22 -0.77
C HIS A 95 -6.99 -24.28 0.26
N SER A 96 -6.79 -25.54 -0.14
CA SER A 96 -6.39 -26.63 0.75
C SER A 96 -4.88 -26.85 0.91
N ASN A 97 -4.03 -26.32 0.01
CA ASN A 97 -2.58 -26.57 0.01
C ASN A 97 -1.79 -25.36 -0.52
N VAL A 98 -1.93 -24.21 0.14
CA VAL A 98 -1.16 -23.01 -0.21
C VAL A 98 0.32 -23.27 0.05
N SER A 99 1.12 -23.29 -1.01
CA SER A 99 2.57 -23.43 -0.99
C SER A 99 3.23 -22.33 -1.83
N GLN A 100 4.56 -22.21 -1.73
CA GLN A 100 5.32 -21.29 -2.57
C GLN A 100 5.17 -21.64 -4.07
N GLY A 101 5.13 -22.93 -4.41
CA GLY A 101 4.95 -23.38 -5.79
C GLY A 101 3.59 -22.99 -6.37
N THR A 102 2.51 -23.27 -5.65
CA THR A 102 1.14 -22.90 -6.07
C THR A 102 0.95 -21.39 -6.17
N PHE A 103 1.62 -20.62 -5.30
CA PHE A 103 1.61 -19.16 -5.39
C PHE A 103 2.32 -18.68 -6.67
N GLN A 104 3.48 -19.25 -6.99
CA GLN A 104 4.21 -18.92 -8.22
C GLN A 104 3.39 -19.27 -9.47
N GLU A 105 2.79 -20.46 -9.52
CA GLU A 105 1.91 -20.89 -10.61
C GLU A 105 0.72 -19.93 -10.80
N LEU A 106 0.10 -19.48 -9.70
CA LEU A 106 -0.97 -18.48 -9.77
C LEU A 106 -0.47 -17.16 -10.37
N MET A 107 0.67 -16.66 -9.87
CA MET A 107 1.26 -15.39 -10.31
C MET A 107 1.75 -15.42 -11.76
N GLU A 108 2.11 -16.59 -12.28
CA GLU A 108 2.53 -16.80 -13.67
C GLU A 108 1.36 -17.08 -14.61
N SER A 109 0.16 -17.36 -14.08
CA SER A 109 -1.01 -17.63 -14.92
C SER A 109 -1.41 -16.40 -15.75
N GLU A 110 -1.76 -16.64 -17.02
CA GLU A 110 -2.17 -15.58 -17.96
C GLU A 110 -3.34 -14.76 -17.41
N SER A 111 -4.33 -15.43 -16.81
CA SER A 111 -5.50 -14.76 -16.25
C SER A 111 -5.15 -13.86 -15.06
N CYS A 112 -4.28 -14.32 -14.15
CA CYS A 112 -3.87 -13.51 -13.00
C CYS A 112 -3.01 -12.32 -13.44
N THR A 113 -2.01 -12.56 -14.29
CA THR A 113 -1.14 -11.50 -14.81
C THR A 113 -1.92 -10.45 -15.57
N HIS A 114 -2.94 -10.83 -16.36
CA HIS A 114 -3.81 -9.90 -17.07
C HIS A 114 -4.64 -9.05 -16.13
N ILE A 115 -5.28 -9.67 -15.13
CA ILE A 115 -6.08 -8.94 -14.14
C ILE A 115 -5.23 -8.00 -13.30
N LEU A 116 -4.02 -8.41 -12.90
CA LEU A 116 -3.11 -7.54 -12.17
C LEU A 116 -2.65 -6.34 -13.02
N LYS A 117 -2.45 -6.52 -14.34
CA LYS A 117 -2.16 -5.39 -15.25
C LYS A 117 -3.34 -4.43 -15.35
N LEU A 118 -4.56 -4.92 -15.50
CA LEU A 118 -5.75 -4.08 -15.54
C LEU A 118 -5.98 -3.36 -14.21
N PHE A 119 -5.73 -4.03 -13.09
CA PHE A 119 -5.80 -3.40 -11.78
C PHE A 119 -4.74 -2.30 -11.64
N GLN A 120 -3.51 -2.52 -12.12
CA GLN A 120 -2.50 -1.44 -12.16
C GLN A 120 -2.97 -0.24 -12.98
N VAL A 121 -3.55 -0.47 -14.17
CA VAL A 121 -4.12 0.60 -15.00
C VAL A 121 -5.18 1.39 -14.21
N TYR A 122 -6.09 0.70 -13.52
CA TYR A 122 -7.09 1.33 -12.67
C TYR A 122 -6.47 2.13 -11.51
N LEU A 123 -5.41 1.63 -10.88
CA LEU A 123 -4.71 2.40 -9.85
C LEU A 123 -4.09 3.68 -10.42
N GLU A 124 -3.62 3.69 -11.67
CA GLU A 124 -3.16 4.92 -12.32
C GLU A 124 -4.31 5.89 -12.60
N THR A 125 -5.51 5.41 -12.99
CA THR A 125 -6.66 6.33 -13.17
C THR A 125 -7.04 7.00 -11.85
N LEU A 126 -6.96 6.28 -10.72
CA LEU A 126 -7.16 6.86 -9.39
C LEU A 126 -6.13 7.95 -9.04
N ARG A 127 -4.93 7.91 -9.61
CA ARG A 127 -3.90 8.96 -9.42
C ARG A 127 -4.17 10.22 -10.23
N ASP A 128 -4.87 10.12 -11.35
CA ASP A 128 -5.02 11.22 -12.32
C ASP A 128 -6.42 11.87 -12.33
N GLU A 129 -7.49 11.13 -12.05
CA GLU A 129 -8.87 11.61 -12.29
C GLU A 129 -9.38 12.61 -11.25
N HIS A 130 -9.12 12.36 -9.96
CA HIS A 130 -9.69 13.15 -8.86
C HIS A 130 -8.66 13.50 -7.79
N ASN A 131 -8.68 14.76 -7.35
CA ASN A 131 -7.76 15.26 -6.33
C ASN A 131 -7.78 14.43 -5.02
N LEU A 132 -8.96 13.92 -4.63
CA LEU A 132 -9.08 13.12 -3.41
C LEU A 132 -8.50 11.70 -3.57
N SER A 133 -8.78 11.03 -4.69
CA SER A 133 -8.20 9.72 -4.95
C SER A 133 -6.68 9.83 -5.12
N ALA A 134 -6.20 10.83 -5.87
CA ALA A 134 -4.77 11.10 -6.02
C ALA A 134 -4.08 11.35 -4.68
N PHE A 135 -4.73 12.09 -3.78
CA PHE A 135 -4.22 12.32 -2.43
C PHE A 135 -4.05 11.00 -1.64
N TRP A 136 -5.06 10.13 -1.63
CA TRP A 136 -4.97 8.84 -0.92
C TRP A 136 -4.12 7.79 -1.65
N MET A 137 -3.98 7.87 -2.98
CA MET A 137 -3.01 7.05 -3.71
C MET A 137 -1.58 7.43 -3.30
N SER A 138 -1.30 8.72 -3.09
CA SER A 138 0.01 9.14 -2.56
C SER A 138 0.31 8.60 -1.15
N TYR A 139 -0.72 8.27 -0.35
CA TYR A 139 -0.54 7.56 0.91
C TYR A 139 -0.02 6.14 0.67
N LEU A 140 -0.63 5.41 -0.28
CA LEU A 140 -0.21 4.05 -0.63
C LEU A 140 1.24 4.03 -1.11
N ASP A 141 1.60 4.95 -2.00
CA ASP A 141 2.97 5.07 -2.52
C ASP A 141 4.00 5.29 -1.39
N MET A 142 3.70 6.16 -0.41
CA MET A 142 4.57 6.38 0.74
C MET A 142 4.68 5.16 1.67
N VAL A 143 3.59 4.41 1.85
CA VAL A 143 3.60 3.18 2.66
C VAL A 143 4.36 2.06 1.95
N GLU A 144 4.30 1.95 0.63
CA GLU A 144 5.11 1.00 -0.15
C GLU A 144 6.61 1.25 0.03
N ILE A 145 7.04 2.52 -0.04
CA ILE A 145 8.44 2.89 0.24
C ILE A 145 8.85 2.45 1.66
N MET A 146 7.95 2.64 2.65
CA MET A 146 8.20 2.17 4.03
C MET A 146 8.34 0.64 4.08
N LEU A 147 7.49 -0.10 3.38
CA LEU A 147 7.55 -1.57 3.32
C LEU A 147 8.82 -2.06 2.63
N ASP A 148 9.26 -1.39 1.56
CA ASP A 148 10.51 -1.70 0.86
C ASP A 148 11.73 -1.45 1.74
N LEU A 149 11.75 -0.37 2.52
CA LEU A 149 12.82 -0.14 3.50
C LEU A 149 12.87 -1.23 4.57
N VAL A 150 11.71 -1.67 5.08
CA VAL A 150 11.62 -2.78 6.04
C VAL A 150 12.09 -4.08 5.41
N ARG A 151 11.65 -4.38 4.18
CA ARG A 151 12.03 -5.59 3.44
C ARG A 151 13.53 -5.63 3.16
N ALA A 152 14.07 -4.56 2.59
CA ALA A 152 15.48 -4.43 2.27
C ALA A 152 16.37 -4.63 3.51
N SER A 153 15.96 -4.06 4.65
CA SER A 153 16.68 -4.25 5.91
C SER A 153 16.64 -5.69 6.43
N ARG A 154 15.53 -6.41 6.23
CA ARG A 154 15.38 -7.79 6.70
C ARG A 154 16.09 -8.79 5.81
N GLU A 155 16.14 -8.52 4.52
CA GLU A 155 16.75 -9.39 3.50
C GLU A 155 18.22 -9.05 3.24
N GLY A 156 18.74 -7.94 3.77
CA GLY A 156 20.07 -7.44 3.42
C GLY A 156 20.19 -6.98 1.97
N ASN A 157 19.06 -6.63 1.33
CA ASN A 157 19.02 -6.25 -0.08
C ASN A 157 19.40 -4.77 -0.27
N TRP A 158 20.68 -4.53 -0.58
CA TRP A 158 21.23 -3.18 -0.73
C TRP A 158 20.62 -2.40 -1.91
N MET A 159 20.32 -3.08 -3.02
CA MET A 159 19.75 -2.40 -4.20
C MET A 159 18.33 -1.92 -3.94
N LEU A 160 17.51 -2.74 -3.29
CA LEU A 160 16.17 -2.33 -2.86
C LEU A 160 16.25 -1.18 -1.84
N HIS A 161 17.21 -1.23 -0.92
CA HIS A 161 17.44 -0.15 0.04
C HIS A 161 17.72 1.19 -0.67
N LEU A 162 18.67 1.21 -1.61
CA LEU A 162 19.00 2.43 -2.36
C LEU A 162 17.83 2.94 -3.20
N GLY A 163 17.08 2.03 -3.83
CA GLY A 163 15.86 2.36 -4.57
C GLY A 163 14.81 3.04 -3.69
N ALA A 164 14.51 2.45 -2.54
CA ALA A 164 13.52 2.99 -1.61
C ALA A 164 13.97 4.33 -1.01
N ILE A 165 15.26 4.50 -0.68
CA ILE A 165 15.80 5.80 -0.24
C ILE A 165 15.61 6.87 -1.33
N ARG A 166 15.93 6.55 -2.59
CA ARG A 166 15.75 7.48 -3.71
C ARG A 166 14.29 7.92 -3.86
N GLN A 167 13.35 6.99 -3.73
CA GLN A 167 11.91 7.27 -3.81
C GLN A 167 11.40 8.05 -2.58
N MET A 168 12.01 7.85 -1.40
CA MET A 168 11.64 8.54 -0.16
C MET A 168 11.97 10.05 -0.20
N ILE A 169 13.07 10.44 -0.88
CA ILE A 169 13.63 11.80 -0.85
C ILE A 169 12.56 12.88 -1.18
N PRO A 170 11.84 12.83 -2.32
CA PRO A 170 10.87 13.87 -2.66
C PRO A 170 9.82 14.11 -1.55
N TRP A 171 9.37 13.05 -0.88
CA TRP A 171 8.36 13.14 0.16
C TRP A 171 8.85 13.84 1.42
N VAL A 172 10.06 13.51 1.86
CA VAL A 172 10.64 14.08 3.09
C VAL A 172 10.98 15.56 2.90
N PHE A 173 11.41 15.96 1.71
CA PHE A 173 11.77 17.36 1.43
C PHE A 173 10.59 18.23 0.98
N CYS A 174 9.52 17.67 0.39
CA CYS A 174 8.30 18.44 0.07
C CYS A 174 7.59 19.01 1.29
N LEU A 175 7.77 18.42 2.48
CA LEU A 175 7.18 18.92 3.72
C LEU A 175 8.09 19.92 4.48
N LEU A 176 9.31 20.17 3.99
CA LEU A 176 10.25 21.13 4.60
C LEU A 176 10.18 22.53 3.98
N THR A 177 9.39 22.71 2.91
CA THR A 177 9.21 23.98 2.18
C THR A 177 7.87 24.66 2.46
N ARG A 178 7.15 24.26 3.51
CA ARG A 178 5.96 24.95 4.02
C ARG A 178 6.20 25.46 5.44
#